data_AF-A0A7R9IWM9-F1
#
_entry.id   AF-A0A7R9IWM9-F1
#
_cell.length_a   1.000
_cell.length_b   1.000
_cell.length_c   1.000
_cell.angle_alpha   90.00
_cell.angle_beta   90.00
_cell.angle_gamma   90.00
#
_symmetry.space_group_name_H-M   'P 1'
#
loop_
_entity.id
_entity.type
_entity.pdbx_description
1 polymer ?
#
loop_
_entity_poly.entity_id
_entity_poly.type
_entity_poly.pdbx_seq_one_letter_code
_entity_poly.pdbx_strand_id
1 'polypeptide(L)'
;MAKRIIDVRQRFRAALEEINTPGSWEHITSQKGMFSLTGLSHDQVRYLKEKHHVYLLSSGRYNICALNDSNIHYVASAVKDAFLSVHAEGGCIKNGA
;
A
#
# COMPACT_ATOMS: atom_id res chain seq x y z
N MET A 1 17.31 11.66 11.66
CA MET A 1 16.80 10.80 10.56
C MET A 1 15.54 10.01 10.94
N ALA A 2 15.50 9.35 12.10
CA ALA A 2 14.35 8.52 12.51
C ALA A 2 13.02 9.30 12.66
N LYS A 3 13.06 10.55 13.13
CA LYS A 3 11.85 11.40 13.30
C LYS A 3 11.05 11.55 12.00
N ARG A 4 11.72 11.84 10.88
CA ARG A 4 11.08 11.95 9.56
C ARG A 4 10.36 10.66 9.15
N ILE A 5 10.96 9.49 9.43
CA ILE A 5 10.35 8.19 9.08
C ILE A 5 9.06 7.98 9.89
N ILE A 6 9.05 8.36 11.17
CA ILE A 6 7.86 8.28 12.03
C ILE A 6 6.79 9.24 11.51
N ASP A 7 7.16 10.48 11.17
CA ASP A 7 6.23 11.48 10.64
C ASP A 7 5.58 11.00 9.33
N VAL A 8 6.36 10.43 8.40
CA VAL A 8 5.85 9.89 7.14
C VAL A 8 4.93 8.68 7.37
N ARG A 9 5.24 7.80 8.34
CA ARG A 9 4.35 6.68 8.72
C ARG A 9 2.99 7.19 9.19
N GLN A 10 2.99 8.20 10.05
CA GLN A 10 1.75 8.80 10.58
C GLN A 10 0.94 9.45 9.46
N ARG A 11 1.58 10.22 8.58
CA ARG A 11 0.91 10.85 7.44
C ARG A 11 0.33 9.84 6.47
N PHE A 12 1.05 8.75 6.19
CA PHE A 12 0.59 7.74 5.24
C PHE A 12 -0.63 6.98 5.80
N ARG A 13 -0.59 6.62 7.08
CA ARG A 13 -1.74 6.05 7.79
C ARG A 13 -2.93 7.02 7.78
N ALA A 14 -2.71 8.29 8.12
CA ALA A 14 -3.76 9.30 8.13
C ALA A 14 -4.40 9.47 6.75
N ALA A 15 -3.60 9.51 5.68
CA ALA A 15 -4.10 9.61 4.30
C ALA A 15 -4.96 8.39 3.91
N LEU A 16 -4.59 7.18 4.35
CA LEU A 16 -5.37 5.96 4.11
C LEU A 16 -6.70 5.96 4.89
N GLU A 17 -6.69 6.42 6.13
CA GLU A 17 -7.87 6.55 6.99
C GLU A 17 -8.82 7.64 6.48
N GLU A 18 -8.29 8.79 6.05
CA GLU A 18 -9.05 9.92 5.49
C GLU A 18 -9.87 9.50 4.25
N ILE A 19 -9.28 8.70 3.37
CA ILE A 19 -9.99 8.18 2.19
C ILE A 19 -10.83 6.93 2.51
N ASN A 20 -10.99 6.55 3.78
CA ASN A 20 -11.73 5.37 4.24
C ASN A 20 -11.28 4.09 3.52
N THR A 21 -9.97 3.85 3.47
CA THR A 21 -9.44 2.64 2.85
C THR A 21 -9.84 1.41 3.67
N PRO A 22 -10.47 0.39 3.07
CA PRO A 22 -10.86 -0.81 3.79
C PRO A 22 -9.63 -1.54 4.35
N GLY A 23 -9.71 -1.96 5.62
CA GLY A 23 -8.62 -2.65 6.34
C GLY A 23 -8.10 -1.88 7.56
N SER A 24 -7.26 -2.54 8.36
CA SER A 24 -6.58 -1.90 9.50
C SER A 24 -5.14 -1.53 9.12
N TRP A 25 -4.84 -0.24 9.24
CA TRP A 25 -3.56 0.37 8.86
C TRP A 25 -2.65 0.69 10.05
N GLU A 26 -3.03 0.25 11.26
CA GLU A 26 -2.31 0.50 12.51
C GLU A 26 -0.88 -0.05 12.47
N HIS A 27 -0.67 -1.15 11.75
CA HIS A 27 0.62 -1.81 11.59
C HIS A 27 1.69 -0.90 10.95
N ILE A 28 1.30 0.08 10.13
CA ILE A 28 2.22 1.07 9.53
C ILE A 28 2.88 1.91 10.62
N THR A 29 2.15 2.30 11.66
CA THR A 29 2.68 3.10 12.76
C THR A 29 3.34 2.25 13.86
N SER A 30 2.90 1.01 14.06
CA SER A 30 3.44 0.11 15.09
C SER A 30 4.81 -0.47 14.73
N GLN A 31 5.10 -0.63 13.43
CA GLN A 31 6.39 -1.15 12.95
C GLN A 31 7.51 -0.10 13.04
N LYS A 32 8.72 -0.53 13.39
CA LYS A 32 9.93 0.30 13.45
C LYS A 32 10.87 0.00 12.28
N GLY A 33 11.64 1.01 11.86
CA GLY A 33 12.64 0.88 10.79
C GLY A 33 12.22 1.52 9.47
N MET A 34 12.98 1.24 8.42
CA MET A 34 12.81 1.87 7.09
C MET A 34 11.75 1.16 6.24
N PHE A 35 11.50 -0.12 6.51
CA PHE A 35 10.56 -0.93 5.76
C PHE A 35 9.25 -1.11 6.51
N SER A 36 8.17 -1.29 5.75
CA SER A 36 6.89 -1.70 6.27
C SER A 36 6.21 -2.66 5.29
N LEU A 37 5.25 -3.42 5.80
CA LEU A 37 4.41 -4.31 5.00
C LEU A 37 3.07 -3.62 4.83
N THR A 38 2.55 -3.54 3.60
CA THR A 38 1.20 -3.00 3.33
C THR A 38 0.08 -4.00 3.66
N GLY A 39 0.41 -5.29 3.82
CA GLY A 39 -0.58 -6.36 3.96
C GLY A 39 -1.31 -6.73 2.66
N LEU A 40 -0.85 -6.20 1.52
CA LEU A 40 -1.41 -6.50 0.20
C LEU A 40 -1.04 -7.90 -0.28
N SER A 41 -1.95 -8.55 -1.01
CA SER A 41 -1.68 -9.81 -1.70
C SER A 41 -0.80 -9.60 -2.94
N HIS A 42 -0.27 -10.70 -3.49
CA HIS A 42 0.57 -10.64 -4.68
C HIS A 42 -0.14 -10.02 -5.89
N ASP A 43 -1.43 -10.32 -6.06
CA ASP A 43 -2.23 -9.80 -7.18
C ASP A 43 -2.53 -8.31 -7.02
N GLN A 44 -2.79 -7.86 -5.79
CA GLN A 44 -2.94 -6.43 -5.49
C GLN A 44 -1.64 -5.65 -5.73
N VAL A 45 -0.49 -6.22 -5.37
CA VAL A 45 0.82 -5.63 -5.67
C VAL A 45 1.06 -5.55 -7.18
N ARG A 46 0.67 -6.57 -7.94
CA ARG A 46 0.76 -6.56 -9.41
C ARG A 46 -0.13 -5.49 -10.01
N TYR A 47 -1.38 -5.39 -9.56
CA TYR A 47 -2.32 -4.37 -10.00
C TYR A 47 -1.78 -2.96 -9.76
N LEU A 48 -1.21 -2.69 -8.58
CA LEU A 48 -0.55 -1.42 -8.26
C LEU A 48 0.59 -1.08 -9.22
N LYS A 49 1.39 -2.08 -9.59
CA LYS A 49 2.50 -1.92 -10.51
C LYS A 49 2.03 -1.62 -11.94
N GLU A 50 1.01 -2.33 -12.41
CA GLU A 50 0.54 -2.25 -13.80
C GLU A 50 -0.36 -1.04 -14.07
N LYS A 51 -1.23 -0.68 -13.12
CA LYS A 51 -2.21 0.40 -13.28
C LYS A 51 -1.75 1.73 -12.73
N HIS A 52 -1.11 1.71 -11.56
CA HIS A 52 -0.73 2.91 -10.83
C HIS A 52 0.78 3.21 -10.88
N HIS A 53 1.57 2.33 -11.51
CA HIS A 53 3.03 2.43 -11.56
C HIS A 53 3.67 2.55 -10.17
N VAL A 54 3.07 1.92 -9.17
CA VAL A 54 3.59 1.86 -7.80
C VAL A 54 4.30 0.52 -7.59
N TYR A 55 5.62 0.59 -7.38
CA TYR A 55 6.47 -0.59 -7.31
C TYR A 55 6.74 -0.97 -5.85
N LEU A 56 6.26 -2.16 -5.47
CA LEU A 56 6.45 -2.77 -4.16
C LEU A 56 7.14 -4.13 -4.35
N LEU A 57 7.69 -4.71 -3.29
CA LEU A 57 8.11 -6.11 -3.33
C LEU A 57 6.87 -7.01 -3.44
N SER A 58 7.02 -8.17 -4.07
CA SER A 58 5.95 -9.17 -4.21
C SER A 58 5.30 -9.61 -2.89
N SER A 59 5.99 -9.39 -1.76
CA SER A 59 5.49 -9.63 -0.40
C SER A 59 4.70 -8.47 0.21
N GLY A 60 4.46 -7.39 -0.55
CA GLY A 60 3.85 -6.14 -0.04
C GLY A 60 4.81 -5.29 0.79
N ARG A 61 6.10 -5.63 0.84
CA ARG A 61 7.10 -4.85 1.57
C ARG A 61 7.54 -3.63 0.77
N TYR A 62 7.62 -2.48 1.43
CA TYR A 62 7.99 -1.20 0.82
C TYR A 62 8.91 -0.36 1.69
N ASN A 63 9.59 0.60 1.07
CA ASN A 63 10.45 1.56 1.76
C ASN A 63 9.67 2.85 2.02
N ILE A 64 9.50 3.20 3.29
CA ILE A 64 8.76 4.41 3.70
C ILE A 64 9.48 5.69 3.27
N CYS A 65 10.80 5.65 3.14
CA CYS A 65 11.56 6.82 2.71
C CYS A 65 11.21 7.26 1.28
N ALA A 66 10.61 6.40 0.47
CA ALA A 66 10.13 6.74 -0.88
C ALA A 66 8.85 7.59 -0.86
N LEU A 67 8.14 7.63 0.27
CA LEU A 67 6.96 8.47 0.45
C LEU A 67 7.35 9.89 0.88
N ASN A 68 6.63 10.86 0.32
CA ASN A 68 6.76 12.29 0.58
C ASN A 68 5.40 12.97 0.36
N ASP A 69 5.32 14.25 0.69
CA ASP A 69 4.04 14.98 0.66
C ASP A 69 3.44 15.11 -0.75
N SER A 70 4.24 15.00 -1.81
CA SER A 70 3.73 15.07 -3.18
C SER A 70 3.17 13.75 -3.71
N ASN A 71 3.58 12.60 -3.17
CA ASN A 71 3.14 11.29 -3.65
C ASN A 71 2.26 10.51 -2.66
N ILE A 72 2.22 10.90 -1.38
CA ILE A 72 1.58 10.11 -0.32
C ILE A 72 0.08 9.89 -0.56
N HIS A 73 -0.62 10.92 -1.03
CA HIS A 73 -2.05 10.85 -1.35
C HIS A 73 -2.32 9.98 -2.58
N TYR A 74 -1.46 10.08 -3.60
CA TYR A 74 -1.55 9.25 -4.80
C TYR A 74 -1.36 7.77 -4.45
N VAL A 75 -0.33 7.44 -3.66
CA VAL A 75 -0.07 6.06 -3.24
C VAL A 75 -1.20 5.54 -2.36
N ALA A 76 -1.74 6.34 -1.43
CA ALA A 76 -2.88 5.94 -0.61
C ALA A 76 -4.11 5.60 -1.47
N SER A 77 -4.44 6.46 -2.45
CA SER A 77 -5.54 6.21 -3.39
C SER A 77 -5.31 4.96 -4.24
N ALA A 78 -4.09 4.76 -4.74
CA ALA A 78 -3.72 3.57 -5.51
C ALA A 78 -3.90 2.30 -4.66
N VAL A 79 -3.46 2.31 -3.40
CA VAL A 79 -3.61 1.19 -2.47
C VAL A 79 -5.08 0.87 -2.24
N LYS A 80 -5.93 1.89 -2.04
CA LYS A 80 -7.38 1.71 -1.93
C LYS A 80 -7.98 1.09 -3.18
N ASP A 81 -7.62 1.60 -4.35
CA ASP A 81 -8.11 1.09 -5.63
C ASP A 81 -7.71 -0.38 -5.85
N ALA A 82 -6.48 -0.74 -5.51
CA ALA A 82 -6.01 -2.13 -5.57
C ALA A 82 -6.77 -3.04 -4.60
N PHE A 83 -7.08 -2.55 -3.40
CA PHE A 83 -7.90 -3.28 -2.43
C PHE A 83 -9.30 -3.57 -2.97
N LEU A 84 -9.94 -2.59 -3.59
CA LEU A 84 -11.30 -2.72 -4.12
C LEU A 84 -11.36 -3.56 -5.40
N SER A 85 -10.41 -3.36 -6.31
CA SER A 85 -10.40 -4.00 -7.63
C SER A 85 -10.17 -5.51 -7.52
N VAL A 86 -9.21 -5.96 -6.70
CA VAL A 86 -8.89 -7.38 -6.59
C VAL A 86 -9.91 -8.16 -5.76
N HIS A 87 -10.67 -7.50 -4.87
CA HIS A 87 -11.77 -8.15 -4.15
C HIS A 87 -12.94 -8.55 -5.07
N ALA A 88 -13.11 -7.87 -6.21
CA ALA A 88 -14.12 -8.22 -7.21
C ALA A 88 -13.70 -9.40 -8.11
N GLU A 89 -12.41 -9.73 -8.18
CA GLU A 89 -11.84 -10.73 -9.09
C GLU A 89 -11.52 -12.08 -8.39
N GLY A 90 -12.04 -12.30 -7.18
CA GLY A 90 -11.90 -13.56 -6.43
C GLY A 90 -12.64 -14.78 -7.02
N GLY A 91 -12.97 -14.77 -8.31
CA GLY A 91 -13.75 -15.80 -8.96
C GLY A 91 -13.46 -15.94 -10.44
N CYS A 92 -12.25 -16.35 -10.80
CA CYS A 92 -12.01 -17.29 -11.90
C CYS A 92 -10.50 -17.48 -12.10
N ILE A 93 -9.96 -18.49 -11.43
CA ILE A 93 -8.70 -19.11 -11.84
C ILE A 93 -9.00 -19.86 -13.15
N LYS A 94 -8.93 -19.16 -14.29
CA LYS A 94 -8.77 -19.83 -15.59
C LYS A 94 -7.31 -20.24 -15.68
N ASN A 95 -7.00 -21.40 -15.11
CA ASN A 95 -5.81 -22.15 -15.50
C ASN A 95 -5.97 -22.48 -16.99
N GLY A 96 -5.25 -21.74 -17.83
CA GLY A 96 -5.14 -21.99 -19.25
C GLY A 96 -3.91 -22.86 -19.52
N ALA A 97 -4.16 -23.92 -20.31
CA ALA A 97 -3.25 -24.77 -21.08
C ALA A 97 -2.28 -25.68 -20.30
#